data_AF-A0ABD5EES1-F1
#
_entry.id   AF-A0ABD5EES1-F1
#
_cell.length_a   1.000
_cell.length_b   1.000
_cell.length_c   1.000
_cell.angle_alpha   90.00
_cell.angle_beta   90.00
_cell.angle_gamma   90.00
#
_symmetry.space_group_name_H-M   'P 1'
#
loop_
_entity.id
_entity.type
_entity.pdbx_description
1 polymer ?
#
loop_
_entity_poly.entity_id
_entity_poly.type
_entity_poly.pdbx_seq_one_letter_code
_entity_poly.pdbx_strand_id
1 'polypeptide(L)'
;MSGDVVLYGGMVVVLVAVVLSRLGTRRQARAFEERYGSYEGFRRQVDAGRVREVARERGKIAAVKEVRERHPGVSLVMAKRYVDQLPV
;
A
#
# COMPACT_ATOMS: atom_id res chain seq x y z
N MET A 1 41.79 8.00 2.93
CA MET A 1 40.72 8.73 3.64
C MET A 1 39.43 8.74 2.81
N SER A 2 38.97 7.59 2.29
CA SER A 2 37.85 7.54 1.33
C SER A 2 36.73 6.56 1.72
N GLY A 3 36.87 5.86 2.85
CA GLY A 3 35.87 4.90 3.35
C GLY A 3 34.74 5.57 4.15
N ASP A 4 35.06 6.60 4.92
CA ASP A 4 34.09 7.25 5.81
C ASP A 4 33.04 8.07 5.03
N VAL A 5 33.44 8.78 3.97
CA VAL A 5 32.54 9.65 3.19
C VAL A 5 31.43 8.85 2.48
N VAL A 6 31.75 7.63 2.03
CA VAL A 6 30.78 6.72 1.40
C VAL A 6 29.85 6.11 2.45
N LEU A 7 30.37 5.80 3.64
CA LEU A 7 29.59 5.27 4.75
C LEU A 7 28.60 6.29 5.32
N TYR A 8 29.05 7.53 5.54
CA TYR A 8 28.21 8.65 5.98
C TYR A 8 27.19 9.04 4.90
N GLY A 9 27.59 9.09 3.63
CA GLY A 9 26.69 9.36 2.51
C GLY A 9 25.59 8.30 2.39
N GLY A 10 25.94 7.01 2.50
CA GLY A 10 24.97 5.91 2.51
C GLY A 10 24.02 5.97 3.71
N MET A 11 24.52 6.27 4.91
CA MET A 11 23.70 6.36 6.11
C MET A 11 22.72 7.54 6.07
N VAL A 12 23.14 8.70 5.53
CA VAL A 12 22.26 9.86 5.33
C VAL A 12 21.15 9.53 4.33
N VAL A 13 21.46 8.84 3.22
CA VAL A 13 20.44 8.42 2.24
C VAL A 13 19.44 7.44 2.85
N VAL A 14 19.91 6.46 3.64
CA VAL A 14 19.04 5.51 4.35
C VAL A 14 18.16 6.23 5.37
N LEU A 15 18.71 7.16 6.15
CA LEU A 15 17.96 7.96 7.11
C LEU A 15 16.90 8.83 6.43
N VAL A 16 17.24 9.49 5.33
CA VAL A 16 16.30 10.27 4.53
C VAL A 16 15.21 9.37 3.96
N ALA A 17 15.55 8.20 3.41
CA ALA A 17 14.57 7.24 2.91
C ALA A 17 13.62 6.73 4.02
N VAL A 18 14.13 6.47 5.22
CA VAL A 18 13.33 6.07 6.39
C VAL A 18 12.39 7.19 6.84
N VAL A 19 12.89 8.43 6.90
CA VAL A 19 12.08 9.60 7.27
C VAL A 19 10.98 9.86 6.23
N LEU A 20 11.32 9.84 4.94
CA LEU A 20 10.35 9.98 3.85
C LEU A 20 9.31 8.85 3.86
N SER A 21 9.74 7.61 4.15
CA SER A 21 8.82 6.46 4.31
C SER A 21 7.86 6.65 5.49
N ARG A 22 8.33 7.20 6.62
CA ARG A 22 7.48 7.50 7.78
C ARG A 22 6.51 8.65 7.53
N LEU A 23 6.93 9.68 6.81
CA LEU A 23 6.05 10.79 6.43
C LEU A 23 5.00 10.33 5.40
N GLY A 24 5.41 9.49 4.43
CA GLY A 24 4.53 8.91 3.43
C GLY A 24 3.45 8.01 4.04
N THR A 25 3.81 7.15 4.99
CA THR A 25 2.84 6.26 5.67
C THR A 25 1.82 7.03 6.50
N ARG A 26 2.24 8.10 7.21
CA ARG A 26 1.31 8.97 7.95
C ARG A 26 0.37 9.76 7.03
N ARG A 27 0.89 10.32 5.93
CA ARG A 27 0.06 11.01 4.92
C ARG A 27 -0.92 10.04 4.25
N GLN A 28 -0.47 8.83 3.95
CA GLN A 28 -1.30 7.79 3.35
C GLN A 28 -2.42 7.35 4.32
N ALA A 29 -2.12 7.19 5.60
CA ALA A 29 -3.13 6.85 6.61
C ALA A 29 -4.20 7.95 6.73
N ARG A 30 -3.80 9.23 6.75
CA ARG A 30 -4.74 10.35 6.73
C ARG A 30 -5.60 10.38 5.46
N ALA A 31 -4.97 10.24 4.29
CA ALA A 31 -5.71 10.20 3.03
C ALA A 31 -6.68 9.01 2.93
N PHE A 32 -6.33 7.87 3.55
CA PHE A 32 -7.23 6.73 3.66
C PHE A 32 -8.42 7.03 4.58
N GLU A 33 -8.17 7.61 5.75
CA GLU A 33 -9.20 7.97 6.72
C GLU A 33 -10.15 9.03 6.15
N GLU A 34 -9.63 10.08 5.50
CA GLU A 34 -10.43 11.12 4.85
C GLU A 34 -11.33 10.55 3.74
N ARG A 35 -10.85 9.56 2.97
CA ARG A 35 -11.58 9.03 1.82
C ARG A 35 -12.52 7.88 2.16
N TYR A 36 -12.12 7.00 3.06
CA TYR A 36 -12.82 5.74 3.33
C TYR A 36 -13.31 5.64 4.77
N GLY A 37 -12.81 6.49 5.69
CA GLY A 37 -13.12 6.50 7.12
C GLY A 37 -12.50 5.33 7.87
N SER A 38 -12.86 4.11 7.48
CA SER A 38 -12.43 2.87 8.13
C SER A 38 -12.18 1.77 7.11
N TYR A 39 -11.63 0.64 7.59
CA TYR A 39 -11.50 -0.56 6.76
C TYR A 39 -12.84 -1.06 6.24
N GLU A 40 -13.90 -1.01 7.07
CA GLU A 40 -15.25 -1.41 6.64
C GLU A 40 -15.82 -0.45 5.60
N GLY A 41 -15.59 0.86 5.77
CA GLY A 41 -15.99 1.87 4.78
C GLY A 41 -15.28 1.68 3.44
N PHE A 42 -13.99 1.33 3.47
CA PHE A 42 -13.23 0.92 2.29
C PHE A 42 -13.81 -0.37 1.68
N ARG A 43 -13.96 -1.44 2.46
CA ARG A 43 -14.43 -2.76 2.02
C ARG A 43 -15.78 -2.69 1.29
N ARG A 44 -16.69 -1.81 1.73
CA ARG A 44 -18.01 -1.59 1.09
C ARG A 44 -17.92 -0.88 -0.27
N GLN A 45 -16.86 -0.11 -0.50
CA GLN A 45 -16.65 0.63 -1.76
C GLN A 45 -15.86 -0.17 -2.80
N VAL A 46 -15.19 -1.25 -2.40
CA VAL A 46 -14.46 -2.11 -3.34
C VAL A 46 -15.43 -3.07 -4.05
N ASP A 47 -15.34 -3.12 -5.37
CA ASP A 47 -16.03 -4.11 -6.19
C ASP A 47 -15.43 -5.51 -5.96
N ALA A 48 -16.02 -6.25 -5.02
CA ALA A 48 -15.61 -7.61 -4.68
C ALA A 48 -15.82 -8.61 -5.83
N GLY A 49 -16.74 -8.35 -6.76
CA GLY A 49 -16.96 -9.21 -7.92
C GLY A 49 -15.74 -9.16 -8.83
N ARG A 50 -15.37 -7.94 -9.24
CA ARG A 50 -14.23 -7.71 -10.11
C ARG A 50 -12.90 -8.12 -9.49
N VAL A 51 -12.67 -7.83 -8.21
CA VAL A 51 -11.41 -8.22 -7.57
C VAL A 51 -11.29 -9.75 -7.49
N ARG A 52 -12.39 -10.48 -7.29
CA ARG A 52 -12.40 -11.96 -7.34
C ARG A 52 -12.11 -12.48 -8.74
N GLU A 53 -12.72 -11.89 -9.77
CA GLU A 53 -12.47 -12.23 -11.17
C GLU A 53 -10.99 -12.08 -11.52
N VAL A 54 -10.39 -10.91 -11.24
CA VAL A 54 -8.96 -10.66 -11.46
C VAL A 54 -8.10 -11.64 -10.66
N ALA A 55 -8.48 -11.96 -9.42
CA ALA A 55 -7.74 -12.93 -8.61
C ALA A 55 -7.75 -14.34 -9.22
N ARG A 56 -8.88 -14.77 -9.80
CA ARG A 56 -9.02 -16.08 -10.47
C ARG A 56 -8.27 -16.13 -11.79
N GLU A 57 -8.37 -15.08 -12.59
CA GLU A 57 -7.75 -15.05 -13.93
C GLU A 57 -6.24 -14.80 -13.90
N ARG A 58 -5.79 -13.91 -13.01
CA ARG A 58 -4.43 -13.34 -13.03
C ARG A 58 -3.68 -13.49 -11.71
N GLY A 59 -4.32 -14.09 -10.70
CA GLY A 59 -3.74 -14.34 -9.40
C GLY A 59 -3.87 -13.18 -8.41
N LYS A 60 -3.57 -13.48 -7.14
CA LYS A 60 -3.75 -12.56 -6.01
C LYS A 60 -2.94 -11.27 -6.11
N ILE A 61 -1.74 -11.31 -6.68
CA ILE A 61 -0.89 -10.11 -6.84
C ILE A 61 -1.57 -9.10 -7.78
N ALA A 62 -2.14 -9.57 -8.89
CA ALA A 62 -2.89 -8.73 -9.82
C ALA A 62 -4.14 -8.14 -9.14
N ALA A 63 -4.85 -8.92 -8.33
CA ALA A 63 -6.00 -8.43 -7.56
C ALA A 63 -5.61 -7.36 -6.52
N VAL A 64 -4.48 -7.51 -5.85
CA VAL A 64 -3.96 -6.48 -4.92
C VAL A 64 -3.62 -5.20 -5.67
N LYS A 65 -3.03 -5.31 -6.87
CA LYS A 65 -2.72 -4.16 -7.72
C LYS A 65 -4.00 -3.46 -8.19
N GLU A 66 -4.98 -4.21 -8.67
CA GLU A 66 -6.30 -3.73 -9.09
C GLU A 66 -6.97 -2.89 -7.98
N VAL A 67 -6.96 -3.39 -6.74
CA VAL A 67 -7.51 -2.66 -5.58
C VAL A 67 -6.78 -1.33 -5.38
N ARG A 68 -5.45 -1.31 -5.45
CA ARG A 68 -4.68 -0.07 -5.21
C ARG A 68 -4.81 0.95 -6.34
N GLU A 69 -4.99 0.50 -7.58
CA GLU A 69 -5.17 1.38 -8.74
C GLU A 69 -6.54 2.06 -8.70
N ARG A 70 -7.58 1.33 -8.30
CA ARG A 70 -8.93 1.90 -8.17
C ARG A 70 -9.18 2.66 -6.88
N HIS A 71 -8.44 2.35 -5.83
CA HIS A 71 -8.61 2.96 -4.52
C HIS A 71 -7.32 3.66 -4.09
N PRO A 72 -7.05 4.88 -4.61
CA PRO A 72 -5.92 5.68 -4.17
C PRO A 72 -5.94 5.91 -2.67
N GLY A 73 -4.75 5.98 -2.06
CA GLY A 73 -4.58 6.12 -0.62
C GLY A 73 -4.60 4.79 0.16
N VAL A 74 -5.02 3.69 -0.46
CA VAL A 74 -4.97 2.36 0.17
C VAL A 74 -3.54 1.85 0.25
N SER A 75 -3.11 1.48 1.46
CA SER A 75 -1.79 0.89 1.68
C SER A 75 -1.73 -0.53 1.10
N LEU A 76 -0.52 -1.00 0.77
CA LEU A 76 -0.31 -2.35 0.25
C LEU A 76 -0.82 -3.43 1.21
N VAL A 77 -0.57 -3.26 2.51
CA VAL A 77 -1.01 -4.19 3.55
C VAL A 77 -2.53 -4.26 3.61
N MET A 78 -3.22 -3.12 3.49
CA MET A 78 -4.67 -3.08 3.52
C MET A 78 -5.29 -3.73 2.28
N ALA A 79 -4.74 -3.46 1.10
CA ALA A 79 -5.18 -4.08 -0.14
C ALA A 79 -4.96 -5.60 -0.12
N LYS A 80 -3.79 -6.05 0.36
CA LYS A 80 -3.50 -7.47 0.57
C LYS A 80 -4.50 -8.11 1.54
N ARG A 81 -4.75 -7.46 2.68
CA ARG A 81 -5.72 -7.94 3.68
C ARG A 81 -7.11 -8.13 3.08
N TYR A 82 -7.57 -7.18 2.27
CA TYR A 82 -8.86 -7.29 1.60
C TYR A 82 -8.90 -8.48 0.64
N VAL A 83 -7.90 -8.63 -0.22
CA VAL A 83 -7.82 -9.74 -1.18
C VAL A 83 -7.74 -11.10 -0.48
N ASP A 84 -7.00 -11.20 0.63
CA ASP A 84 -6.91 -12.45 1.40
C ASP A 84 -8.23 -12.84 2.08
N GLN A 85 -9.11 -11.88 2.36
CA GLN A 85 -10.43 -12.11 2.94
C GLN A 85 -11.50 -12.45 1.89
N LEU A 86 -11.20 -12.34 0.60
CA LEU A 86 -12.15 -12.70 -0.45
C LEU A 86 -12.21 -14.22 -0.61
N PRO A 87 -13.42 -14.81 -0.68
CA PRO A 87 -13.58 -16.17 -1.15
C PRO A 87 -13.34 -16.17 -2.66
N VAL A 88 -12.12 -16.51 -3.07
CA VAL A 88 -11.69 -16.63 -4.48
C VAL A 88 -11.86 -18.06 -4.96
#